data_AF-A0A7W1NL00-F1
#
_entry.id   AF-A0A7W1NL00-F1
#
_cell.length_a   1.000
_cell.length_b   1.000
_cell.length_c   1.000
_cell.angle_alpha   90.00
_cell.angle_beta   90.00
_cell.angle_gamma   90.00
#
_symmetry.space_group_name_H-M   'P 1'
#
loop_
_entity.id
_entity.type
_entity.pdbx_description
1 polymer ?
#
loop_
_entity_poly.entity_id
_entity_poly.type
_entity_poly.pdbx_seq_one_letter_code
_entity_poly.pdbx_strand_id
1 'polypeptide(L)'
;MYTATQVSQLFNVSRETARRWAQEFKLYLSPTANPEKERQRAFTDSDMEVFALISEMKTQGRLFEDIRAALGAGQRGHAPANASALVQADIPRTSALQIRISSLETELTRSIDSNKHLEGRLDELTRQLEATKKELREAYKQIGRLEGE
;
A
#
# COMPACT_ATOMS: atom_id res chain seq x y z
N MET A 1 7.67 -19.94 3.02
CA MET A 1 6.49 -20.83 3.02
C MET A 1 5.24 -19.98 3.19
N TYR A 2 4.16 -20.34 2.51
CA TYR A 2 2.90 -19.61 2.45
C TYR A 2 1.75 -20.37 3.10
N THR A 3 0.81 -19.66 3.71
CA THR A 3 -0.43 -20.26 4.24
C THR A 3 -1.54 -20.22 3.20
N ALA A 4 -2.60 -21.01 3.38
CA ALA A 4 -3.79 -20.94 2.51
C ALA A 4 -4.46 -19.54 2.53
N THR A 5 -4.32 -18.80 3.62
CA THR A 5 -4.79 -17.41 3.71
C THR A 5 -3.97 -16.50 2.80
N GLN A 6 -2.65 -16.63 2.79
CA GLN A 6 -1.76 -15.84 1.95
C GLN A 6 -1.97 -16.15 0.46
N VAL A 7 -2.16 -17.43 0.10
CA VAL A 7 -2.52 -17.84 -1.28
C VAL A 7 -3.85 -17.22 -1.71
N SER A 8 -4.86 -17.26 -0.84
CA SER A 8 -6.17 -16.65 -1.07
C SER A 8 -6.07 -15.15 -1.36
N GLN A 9 -5.27 -14.42 -0.58
CA GLN A 9 -5.03 -12.99 -0.78
C GLN A 9 -4.25 -12.71 -2.07
N LEU A 10 -3.18 -13.47 -2.35
CA LEU A 10 -2.29 -13.25 -3.48
C LEU A 10 -3.00 -13.43 -4.83
N PHE A 11 -3.88 -14.42 -4.92
CA PHE A 11 -4.61 -14.75 -6.16
C PHE A 11 -6.07 -14.30 -6.16
N ASN A 12 -6.50 -13.55 -5.14
CA ASN A 12 -7.87 -13.04 -4.98
C ASN A 12 -8.94 -14.14 -5.13
N VAL A 13 -8.72 -15.27 -4.45
CA VAL A 13 -9.66 -16.42 -4.40
C VAL A 13 -10.07 -16.71 -2.97
N SER A 14 -11.18 -17.41 -2.76
CA SER A 14 -11.53 -17.84 -1.40
C SER A 14 -10.53 -18.87 -0.84
N ARG A 15 -10.40 -18.95 0.49
CA ARG A 15 -9.53 -19.94 1.14
C ARG A 15 -9.96 -21.37 0.81
N GLU A 16 -11.26 -21.59 0.67
CA GLU A 16 -11.85 -22.86 0.24
C GLU A 16 -11.43 -23.21 -1.18
N THR A 17 -11.39 -22.22 -2.09
CA THR A 17 -10.93 -22.41 -3.46
C THR A 17 -9.44 -22.77 -3.50
N ALA A 18 -8.61 -22.04 -2.75
CA ALA A 18 -7.18 -22.36 -2.64
C ALA A 18 -6.94 -23.78 -2.09
N ARG A 19 -7.71 -24.21 -1.08
CA ARG A 19 -7.67 -25.57 -0.52
C ARG A 19 -8.11 -26.63 -1.54
N ARG A 20 -9.18 -26.34 -2.29
CA ARG A 20 -9.69 -27.22 -3.35
C ARG A 20 -8.64 -27.40 -4.44
N TRP A 21 -8.02 -26.31 -4.90
CA TRP A 21 -6.94 -26.37 -5.87
C TRP A 21 -5.74 -27.16 -5.34
N ALA A 22 -5.38 -26.99 -4.06
CA ALA A 22 -4.31 -27.79 -3.46
C ALA A 22 -4.59 -29.30 -3.51
N GLN A 23 -5.84 -29.72 -3.33
CA GLN A 23 -6.24 -31.12 -3.45
C GLN A 23 -6.28 -31.60 -4.91
N GLU A 24 -6.86 -30.79 -5.81
CA GLU A 24 -7.01 -31.10 -7.23
C GLU A 24 -5.67 -31.28 -7.94
N PHE A 25 -4.69 -30.45 -7.57
CA PHE A 25 -3.36 -30.39 -8.19
C PHE A 25 -2.26 -30.96 -7.29
N LYS A 26 -2.60 -31.83 -6.34
CA LYS A 26 -1.67 -32.40 -5.34
C LYS A 26 -0.40 -33.02 -5.94
N LEU A 27 -0.46 -33.54 -7.17
CA LEU A 27 0.67 -34.19 -7.85
C LEU A 27 1.75 -33.20 -8.30
N TYR A 28 1.38 -31.92 -8.45
CA TYR A 28 2.27 -30.85 -8.92
C TYR A 28 2.73 -29.95 -7.78
N LEU A 29 2.25 -30.21 -6.57
CA LEU A 29 2.55 -29.42 -5.38
C LEU A 29 3.48 -30.17 -4.44
N SER A 30 4.14 -29.43 -3.58
CA SER A 30 4.99 -29.97 -2.52
C SER A 30 4.20 -30.85 -1.55
N PRO A 31 4.86 -31.81 -0.86
CA PRO A 31 4.22 -32.62 0.16
C PRO A 31 3.61 -31.78 1.31
N THR A 32 4.17 -30.60 1.59
CA THR A 32 3.68 -29.68 2.62
C THR A 32 2.36 -28.99 2.23
N ALA A 33 2.04 -28.95 0.93
CA ALA A 33 0.76 -28.43 0.42
C ALA A 33 -0.41 -29.38 0.70
N ASN A 34 -0.15 -30.65 0.99
CA ASN A 34 -1.13 -31.65 1.36
C ASN A 34 -0.62 -32.55 2.49
N PRO A 35 -0.45 -32.00 3.71
CA PRO A 35 0.10 -32.78 4.81
C PRO A 35 -0.94 -33.76 5.35
N GLU A 36 -0.46 -34.75 6.10
CA GLU A 36 -1.29 -35.70 6.84
C GLU A 36 -2.16 -35.00 7.91
N LYS A 37 -3.10 -35.76 8.50
CA LYS A 37 -4.03 -35.25 9.52
C LYS A 37 -3.26 -34.50 10.62
N GLU A 38 -3.85 -33.42 11.12
CA GLU A 38 -3.37 -32.57 12.22
C GLU A 38 -2.22 -31.59 11.91
N ARG A 39 -1.68 -31.59 10.68
CA ARG A 39 -0.67 -30.60 10.27
C ARG A 39 -1.26 -29.45 9.46
N GLN A 40 -0.71 -28.25 9.69
CA GLN A 40 -1.08 -27.07 8.91
C GLN A 40 -0.48 -27.13 7.50
N ARG A 41 -1.29 -26.72 6.53
CA ARG A 41 -0.96 -26.71 5.11
C ARG A 41 -0.03 -25.54 4.81
N ALA A 42 1.12 -25.83 4.20
CA ALA A 42 2.13 -24.83 3.86
C ALA A 42 2.60 -25.00 2.42
N PHE A 43 2.70 -23.90 1.70
CA PHE A 43 3.09 -23.89 0.30
C PHE A 43 4.50 -23.30 0.16
N THR A 44 5.27 -23.81 -0.78
CA THR A 44 6.61 -23.34 -1.15
C THR A 44 6.53 -22.28 -2.24
N ASP A 45 7.66 -21.67 -2.61
CA ASP A 45 7.69 -20.72 -3.75
C ASP A 45 7.34 -21.43 -5.07
N SER A 46 7.79 -22.68 -5.27
CA SER A 46 7.44 -23.48 -6.45
C SER A 46 5.94 -23.79 -6.51
N ASP A 47 5.29 -23.99 -5.36
CA ASP A 47 3.83 -24.11 -5.32
C ASP A 47 3.14 -22.83 -5.80
N MET A 48 3.70 -21.65 -5.53
CA MET A 48 3.11 -20.38 -5.98
C MET A 48 3.10 -20.26 -7.50
N GLU A 49 4.10 -20.82 -8.19
CA GLU A 49 4.13 -20.87 -9.66
C GLU A 49 3.01 -21.76 -10.22
N VAL A 50 2.70 -22.85 -9.53
CA VAL A 50 1.56 -23.73 -9.86
C VAL A 50 0.24 -22.99 -9.63
N PHE A 51 0.08 -22.32 -8.49
CA PHE A 51 -1.11 -21.49 -8.21
C PHE A 51 -1.28 -20.34 -9.19
N ALA A 52 -0.19 -19.72 -9.63
CA ALA A 52 -0.20 -18.66 -10.64
C ALA A 52 -0.75 -19.18 -11.97
N LEU A 53 -0.27 -20.33 -12.43
CA LEU A 53 -0.78 -20.94 -13.67
C LEU A 53 -2.26 -21.32 -13.55
N ILE A 54 -2.65 -21.92 -12.42
CA ILE A 54 -4.05 -22.27 -12.18
C ILE A 54 -4.92 -21.01 -12.25
N SER A 55 -4.52 -19.93 -11.57
CA SER A 55 -5.26 -18.67 -11.55
C SER A 55 -5.41 -18.09 -12.95
N GLU A 56 -4.31 -17.98 -13.71
CA GLU A 56 -4.29 -17.47 -15.08
C GLU A 56 -5.18 -18.30 -16.02
N MET A 57 -5.05 -19.61 -16.00
CA MET A 57 -5.86 -20.47 -16.87
C MET A 57 -7.34 -20.47 -16.44
N LYS A 58 -7.63 -20.33 -15.14
CA LYS A 58 -9.01 -20.20 -14.66
C LYS A 58 -9.64 -18.88 -15.05
N THR A 59 -8.91 -17.76 -15.06
CA THR A 59 -9.45 -16.47 -15.57
C THR A 59 -9.69 -16.50 -17.08
N GLN A 60 -8.90 -17.28 -17.82
CA GLN A 60 -9.11 -17.57 -19.24
C GLN A 60 -10.27 -18.56 -19.51
N GLY A 61 -10.96 -19.04 -18.47
CA GLY A 61 -12.09 -19.97 -18.60
C GLY A 61 -11.72 -21.42 -18.89
N ARG A 62 -10.45 -21.81 -18.75
CA ARG A 62 -9.99 -23.19 -18.96
C ARG A 62 -10.55 -24.16 -17.92
N LEU A 63 -10.65 -25.42 -18.32
CA LEU A 63 -11.08 -26.52 -17.46
C LEU A 63 -9.88 -27.07 -16.65
N PHE A 64 -10.15 -27.82 -15.58
CA PHE A 64 -9.07 -28.40 -14.77
C PHE A 64 -8.22 -29.43 -15.53
N GLU A 65 -8.79 -30.08 -16.56
CA GLU A 65 -8.06 -31.01 -17.41
C GLU A 65 -7.00 -30.31 -18.25
N ASP A 66 -7.34 -29.16 -18.85
CA ASP A 66 -6.38 -28.33 -19.59
C ASP A 66 -5.22 -27.88 -18.69
N ILE A 67 -5.55 -27.49 -17.46
CA ILE A 67 -4.56 -27.05 -16.47
C ILE A 67 -3.65 -28.21 -16.04
N ARG A 68 -4.21 -29.41 -15.86
CA ARG A 68 -3.41 -30.61 -15.59
C ARG A 68 -2.46 -30.93 -16.75
N ALA A 69 -2.92 -30.80 -17.99
CA ALA A 69 -2.10 -31.04 -19.16
C ALA A 69 -0.93 -30.03 -19.25
N ALA A 70 -1.22 -28.75 -19.02
CA ALA A 70 -0.20 -27.69 -18.95
C ALA A 70 0.85 -27.97 -17.86
N LEU A 71 0.40 -28.28 -16.64
CA LEU A 71 1.30 -28.60 -15.52
C LEU A 71 2.14 -29.87 -15.78
N GLY A 72 1.54 -30.88 -16.40
CA GLY A 72 2.19 -32.12 -16.81
C GLY A 72 3.24 -31.93 -17.91
N ALA A 73 3.03 -30.95 -18.80
CA ALA A 73 4.03 -30.50 -19.78
C ALA A 73 5.15 -29.64 -19.16
N GLY A 74 5.13 -29.44 -17.83
CA GLY A 74 6.13 -28.64 -17.12
C GLY A 74 5.87 -27.14 -17.15
N GLN A 75 4.73 -26.68 -17.68
CA GLN A 75 4.39 -25.26 -17.66
C GLN A 75 4.18 -24.81 -16.22
N ARG A 76 4.64 -23.59 -15.93
CA ARG A 76 4.53 -22.92 -14.63
C ARG A 76 4.17 -21.47 -14.87
N GLY A 77 3.39 -20.90 -13.97
CA GLY A 77 2.97 -19.50 -14.05
C GLY A 77 3.98 -18.58 -13.38
N HIS A 78 3.86 -17.29 -13.64
CA HIS A 78 4.68 -16.30 -12.97
C HIS A 78 4.01 -15.89 -11.65
N ALA A 79 4.55 -16.36 -10.52
CA ALA A 79 4.08 -15.95 -9.21
C ALA A 79 4.25 -14.42 -9.05
N PRO A 80 3.27 -13.68 -8.52
CA PRO A 80 3.42 -12.24 -8.34
C PRO A 80 4.62 -11.95 -7.43
N ALA A 81 5.48 -10.99 -7.83
CA ALA A 81 6.68 -10.61 -7.07
C ALA A 81 6.40 -10.24 -5.59
N ASN A 82 5.15 -9.90 -5.28
CA ASN A 82 4.68 -9.52 -3.95
C ASN A 82 4.41 -10.73 -3.02
N ALA A 83 4.57 -11.97 -3.50
CA ALA A 83 4.35 -13.17 -2.69
C ALA A 83 5.19 -13.09 -1.40
N SER A 84 6.49 -12.80 -1.49
CA SER A 84 7.38 -12.70 -0.33
C SER A 84 7.00 -11.55 0.63
N ALA A 85 6.33 -10.50 0.15
CA ALA A 85 5.86 -9.37 0.98
C ALA A 85 4.61 -9.69 1.81
N LEU A 86 3.81 -10.69 1.40
CA LEU A 86 2.65 -11.20 2.13
C LEU A 86 3.04 -12.19 3.24
N VAL A 87 4.14 -12.95 3.07
CA VAL A 87 4.67 -13.86 4.11
C VAL A 87 5.07 -13.10 5.38
N GLN A 88 5.45 -11.83 5.25
CA GLN A 88 5.80 -10.95 6.37
C GLN A 88 4.58 -10.32 7.08
N ALA A 89 3.35 -10.61 6.65
CA ALA A 89 2.17 -9.87 7.09
C ALA A 89 1.48 -10.44 8.35
N ASP A 90 1.83 -11.64 8.83
CA ASP A 90 1.01 -12.30 9.86
C ASP A 90 1.28 -11.88 11.33
N ILE A 91 2.37 -11.18 11.70
CA ILE A 91 2.58 -10.52 13.03
C ILE A 91 3.73 -9.48 12.86
N PRO A 92 3.71 -8.16 13.22
CA PRO A 92 2.74 -7.25 13.84
C PRO A 92 2.52 -5.96 12.97
N ARG A 93 2.06 -6.08 11.71
CA ARG A 93 1.91 -4.90 10.83
C ARG A 93 0.79 -3.94 11.25
N THR A 94 -0.28 -4.42 11.85
CA THR A 94 -1.39 -3.57 12.29
C THR A 94 -0.95 -2.60 13.38
N SER A 95 -0.18 -3.04 14.37
CA SER A 95 0.34 -2.14 15.42
C SER A 95 1.37 -1.15 14.87
N ALA A 96 2.27 -1.59 13.99
CA ALA A 96 3.24 -0.69 13.36
C ALA A 96 2.57 0.37 12.47
N LEU A 97 1.55 -0.02 11.71
CA LEU A 97 0.74 0.91 10.91
C LEU A 97 -0.07 1.85 11.81
N GLN A 98 -0.62 1.37 12.92
CA GLN A 98 -1.36 2.20 13.90
C GLN A 98 -0.44 3.27 14.51
N ILE A 99 0.78 2.88 14.90
CA ILE A 99 1.80 3.82 15.42
C ILE A 99 2.16 4.84 14.35
N ARG A 100 2.33 4.40 13.08
CA ARG A 100 2.65 5.30 11.98
C ARG A 100 1.51 6.29 11.71
N ILE A 101 0.26 5.84 11.69
CA ILE A 101 -0.93 6.69 11.53
C ILE A 101 -0.97 7.74 12.65
N SER A 102 -0.84 7.33 13.91
CA SER A 102 -0.84 8.26 15.05
C SER A 102 0.30 9.29 14.98
N SER A 103 1.49 8.88 14.52
CA SER A 103 2.61 9.80 14.32
C SER A 103 2.33 10.82 13.21
N LEU A 104 1.71 10.39 12.11
CA LEU A 104 1.36 11.25 10.98
C LEU A 104 0.23 12.22 11.34
N GLU A 105 -0.77 11.79 12.12
CA GLU A 105 -1.82 12.66 12.63
C GLU A 105 -1.26 13.77 13.53
N THR A 106 -0.28 13.42 14.37
CA THR A 106 0.40 14.39 15.24
C THR A 106 1.20 15.39 14.42
N GLU A 107 1.93 14.92 13.39
CA GLU A 107 2.71 15.78 12.50
C GLU A 107 1.81 16.70 11.66
N LEU A 108 0.70 16.17 11.15
CA LEU A 108 -0.31 16.93 10.41
C LEU A 108 -0.90 18.05 11.28
N THR A 109 -1.25 17.74 12.52
CA THR A 109 -1.78 18.74 13.46
C THR A 109 -0.77 19.86 13.72
N ARG A 110 0.50 19.52 13.96
CA ARG A 110 1.57 20.52 14.12
C ARG A 110 1.76 21.37 12.87
N SER A 111 1.70 20.77 11.68
CA SER A 111 1.84 21.50 10.42
C SER A 111 0.68 22.47 10.20
N ILE A 112 -0.55 22.06 10.52
CA ILE A 112 -1.73 22.93 10.47
C ILE A 112 -1.57 24.12 11.44
N ASP A 113 -1.15 23.88 12.67
CA ASP A 113 -0.95 24.95 13.65
C ASP A 113 0.17 25.91 13.23
N SER A 114 1.25 25.38 12.63
CA SER A 114 2.31 26.21 12.08
C SER A 114 1.83 27.07 10.91
N ASN A 115 0.99 26.53 10.02
CA ASN A 115 0.41 27.30 8.92
C ASN A 115 -0.48 28.43 9.44
N LYS A 116 -1.37 28.15 10.40
CA LYS A 116 -2.19 29.19 11.04
C LYS A 116 -1.36 30.30 11.66
N HIS A 117 -0.25 29.95 12.31
CA HIS A 117 0.65 30.94 12.87
C HIS A 117 1.35 31.80 11.80
N LEU A 118 1.79 31.18 10.71
CA LEU A 118 2.39 31.88 9.57
C LEU A 118 1.40 32.80 8.87
N GLU A 119 0.16 32.36 8.66
CA GLU A 119 -0.93 33.18 8.13
C GLU A 119 -1.17 34.41 9.00
N GLY A 120 -1.24 34.24 10.34
CA GLY A 120 -1.36 35.37 11.26
C GLY A 120 -0.18 36.36 11.19
N ARG A 121 1.05 35.87 10.99
CA ARG A 121 2.22 36.74 10.79
C ARG A 121 2.18 37.47 9.44
N LEU A 122 1.69 36.84 8.39
CA LEU A 122 1.50 37.48 7.09
C LEU A 122 0.46 38.60 7.16
N ASP A 123 -0.65 38.38 7.87
CA ASP A 123 -1.66 39.41 8.08
C ASP A 123 -1.11 40.61 8.83
N GLU A 124 -0.33 40.37 9.90
CA GLU A 124 0.28 41.43 10.69
C GLU A 124 1.32 42.22 9.87
N LEU A 125 2.21 41.53 9.15
CA LEU A 125 3.19 42.17 8.28
C LEU A 125 2.52 42.99 7.18
N THR A 126 1.41 42.49 6.62
CA THR A 126 0.64 43.21 5.61
C THR A 126 0.06 44.51 6.18
N ARG A 127 -0.47 44.49 7.41
CA ARG A 127 -0.95 45.70 8.09
C ARG A 127 0.17 46.69 8.36
N GLN A 128 1.32 46.22 8.85
CA GLN A 128 2.48 47.07 9.10
C GLN A 128 3.00 47.73 7.83
N LEU A 129 3.04 46.98 6.72
CA LEU A 129 3.48 47.46 5.42
C LEU A 129 2.53 48.52 4.85
N GLU A 130 1.21 48.34 5.00
CA GLU A 130 0.24 49.37 4.60
C GLU A 130 0.30 50.63 5.47
N ALA A 131 0.53 50.48 6.79
CA ALA A 131 0.72 51.61 7.70
C ALA A 131 1.97 52.42 7.32
N THR A 132 3.12 51.77 7.17
CA THR A 132 4.37 52.45 6.77
C THR A 132 4.27 53.07 5.38
N LYS A 133 3.62 52.42 4.41
CA LYS A 133 3.34 53.05 3.10
C LYS A 133 2.47 54.30 3.21
N LYS A 134 1.53 54.34 4.17
CA LYS A 134 0.68 55.51 4.38
C LYS A 134 1.49 56.65 4.99
N GLU A 135 2.27 56.38 6.02
CA GLU A 135 3.17 57.35 6.65
C GLU A 135 4.17 57.93 5.64
N LEU A 136 4.78 57.08 4.82
CA LEU A 136 5.71 57.49 3.77
C LEU A 136 5.04 58.43 2.76
N ARG A 137 3.80 58.12 2.33
CA ARG A 137 3.01 59.00 1.45
C ARG A 137 2.70 60.35 2.09
N GLU A 138 2.42 60.38 3.38
CA GLU A 138 2.17 61.62 4.12
C GLU A 138 3.45 62.46 4.25
N ALA A 139 4.59 61.84 4.56
CA ALA A 139 5.89 62.49 4.62
C ALA A 139 6.28 63.12 3.27
N TYR A 140 6.14 62.38 2.16
CA TYR A 140 6.42 62.92 0.82
C TYR A 140 5.52 64.12 0.47
N LYS A 141 4.24 64.11 0.88
CA LYS A 141 3.35 65.27 0.70
C LYS A 141 3.80 66.49 1.49
N GLN A 142 4.34 66.30 2.69
CA GLN A 142 4.85 67.41 3.52
C GLN A 142 6.13 68.00 2.93
N ILE A 143 7.06 67.16 2.48
CA ILE A 143 8.29 67.60 1.82
C ILE A 143 7.95 68.43 0.57
N GLY A 144 7.06 67.93 -0.30
CA GLY A 144 6.67 68.67 -1.49
C GLY A 144 5.92 70.00 -1.23
N ARG A 145 5.32 70.17 -0.04
CA ARG A 145 4.77 71.47 0.38
C ARG A 145 5.86 72.44 0.83
N LEU A 146 6.88 71.95 1.52
CA LEU A 146 7.99 72.75 2.03
C LEU A 146 8.98 73.17 0.92
N GLU A 147 9.13 72.37 -0.13
CA GLU A 147 9.99 72.70 -1.30
C GLU A 147 9.31 73.65 -2.31
N GLY A 148 8.00 73.88 -2.19
CA GLY A 148 7.22 74.74 -3.08
C GLY A 148 7.00 76.18 -2.59
N GLU A 149 7.46 76.52 -1.38
CA GLU A 149 7.53 77.87 -0.81
C GLU A 149 8.94 78.47 -1.01
#